data_AF-A0A951ED48-F1
#
_entry.id   AF-A0A951ED48-F1
#
_cell.length_a   1.000
_cell.length_b   1.000
_cell.length_c   1.000
_cell.angle_alpha   90.00
_cell.angle_beta   90.00
_cell.angle_gamma   90.00
#
_symmetry.space_group_name_H-M   'P 1'
#
loop_
_entity.id
_entity.type
_entity.pdbx_description
1 polymer ?
#
loop_
_entity_poly.entity_id
_entity_poly.type
_entity_poly.pdbx_seq_one_letter_code
_entity_poly.pdbx_strand_id
1 'polypeptide(L)'
;MPSQQEIRWSRLRVGITVVLASLTLALLIIMMGSSTGLLTKKIHLTTYFNNAQGVRSGAAVRLEGVDIGNVSNVSVVPGAPLPVRVEMKVTTKYLGGVK
;
A
#
# COMPACT_ATOMS: atom_id res chain seq x y z
N MET A 1 26.38 -50.05 3.34
CA MET A 1 26.39 -48.75 4.04
C MET A 1 26.35 -47.66 2.96
N PRO A 2 25.23 -46.93 2.77
CA PRO A 2 25.08 -46.05 1.62
C PRO A 2 26.01 -44.83 1.72
N SER A 3 26.63 -44.49 0.60
CA SER A 3 27.72 -43.52 0.47
C SER A 3 27.25 -42.07 0.64
N GLN A 4 28.05 -41.29 1.38
CA GLN A 4 27.93 -39.85 1.70
C GLN A 4 27.61 -38.92 0.51
N GLN A 5 27.78 -39.36 -0.73
CA GLN A 5 27.51 -38.56 -1.93
C GLN A 5 26.02 -38.32 -2.19
N GLU A 6 25.13 -39.29 -1.92
CA GLU A 6 23.69 -39.12 -2.16
C GLU A 6 23.05 -38.08 -1.22
N ILE A 7 23.60 -37.94 -0.01
CA ILE A 7 23.13 -36.97 0.99
C ILE A 7 23.45 -35.54 0.54
N ARG A 8 24.59 -35.33 -0.15
CA ARG A 8 24.99 -34.00 -0.65
C ARG A 8 24.14 -33.55 -1.84
N TRP A 9 23.77 -34.47 -2.73
CA TRP A 9 22.84 -34.20 -3.83
C TRP A 9 21.41 -33.93 -3.34
N SER A 10 20.98 -34.63 -2.29
CA SER A 10 19.68 -34.39 -1.66
C SER A 10 19.63 -33.02 -0.97
N ARG A 11 20.68 -32.60 -0.25
CA ARG A 11 20.75 -31.26 0.37
C ARG A 11 20.74 -30.12 -0.65
N LEU A 12 21.43 -30.28 -1.79
CA LEU A 12 21.45 -29.26 -2.85
C LEU A 12 20.06 -29.09 -3.48
N ARG A 13 19.36 -30.20 -3.74
CA ARG A 13 17.98 -30.19 -4.25
C ARG A 13 17.03 -29.51 -3.28
N VAL A 14 17.12 -29.83 -1.98
CA VAL A 14 16.27 -29.21 -0.95
C VAL A 14 16.51 -27.70 -0.88
N GLY A 15 17.77 -27.25 -0.92
CA GLY A 15 18.11 -25.82 -0.93
C GLY A 15 17.50 -25.08 -2.12
N ILE A 16 17.61 -25.64 -3.32
CA ILE A 16 17.04 -25.05 -4.55
C ILE A 16 15.52 -24.95 -4.44
N THR A 17 14.84 -26.00 -3.98
CA THR A 17 13.37 -25.97 -3.84
C THR A 17 12.91 -24.90 -2.84
N VAL A 18 13.61 -24.75 -1.71
CA VAL A 18 13.29 -23.73 -0.70
C VAL A 18 13.50 -22.32 -1.25
N VAL A 19 14.59 -22.09 -1.98
CA VAL A 19 14.85 -20.80 -2.62
C VAL A 19 13.76 -20.49 -3.65
N LEU A 20 13.39 -21.46 -4.50
CA LEU A 20 12.36 -21.28 -5.52
C LEU A 20 10.99 -20.97 -4.89
N ALA A 21 10.64 -21.68 -3.81
CA ALA A 21 9.39 -21.48 -3.07
C ALA A 21 9.36 -20.11 -2.38
N SER A 22 10.46 -19.70 -1.76
CA SER A 22 10.58 -18.37 -1.13
C SER A 22 10.48 -17.25 -2.17
N LEU A 23 11.11 -17.42 -3.33
CA LEU A 23 11.07 -16.42 -4.42
C LEU A 23 9.65 -16.26 -4.99
N THR A 24 8.96 -17.38 -5.22
CA THR A 24 7.56 -17.36 -5.69
C THR A 24 6.62 -16.76 -4.66
N LEU A 25 6.77 -17.09 -3.37
CA LEU A 25 6.01 -16.47 -2.30
C LEU A 25 6.25 -14.95 -2.23
N ALA A 26 7.50 -14.51 -2.30
CA ALA A 26 7.85 -13.09 -2.30
C ALA A 26 7.22 -12.35 -3.50
N LEU A 27 7.26 -12.95 -4.70
CA LEU A 27 6.62 -12.39 -5.90
C LEU A 27 5.10 -12.27 -5.74
N LEU A 28 4.44 -13.28 -5.15
CA LEU A 28 3.00 -13.24 -4.89
C LEU A 28 2.62 -12.14 -3.90
N ILE A 29 3.40 -11.97 -2.82
CA ILE A 29 3.19 -10.90 -1.84
C ILE A 29 3.34 -9.53 -2.50
N ILE A 30 4.38 -9.35 -3.33
CA ILE A 30 4.60 -8.10 -4.06
C ILE A 30 3.47 -7.86 -5.09
N MET A 31 3.03 -8.87 -5.83
CA MET A 31 1.89 -8.74 -6.76
C MET A 31 0.61 -8.36 -6.02
N MET A 32 0.29 -9.03 -4.91
CA MET A 32 -0.92 -8.74 -4.15
C MET A 32 -0.85 -7.36 -3.47
N GLY A 33 0.33 -6.97 -2.99
CA GLY A 33 0.59 -5.65 -2.40
C GLY A 33 0.75 -4.51 -3.43
N SER A 34 1.03 -4.82 -4.70
CA SER A 34 1.12 -3.80 -5.75
C SER A 34 -0.22 -3.11 -5.99
N SER A 35 -1.33 -3.84 -5.83
CA SER A 35 -2.70 -3.32 -5.87
C SER A 35 -3.00 -2.29 -4.78
N THR A 36 -2.23 -2.28 -3.68
CA THR A 36 -2.36 -1.31 -2.57
C THR A 36 -1.28 -0.20 -2.59
N GLY A 37 -0.48 -0.14 -3.66
CA GLY A 37 0.47 0.95 -3.90
C GLY A 37 1.64 0.97 -2.92
N LEU A 38 2.21 -0.20 -2.58
CA LEU A 38 3.37 -0.30 -1.68
C LEU A 38 4.65 0.36 -2.24
N LEU A 39 4.81 0.43 -3.57
CA LEU A 39 5.96 1.08 -4.22
C LEU A 39 5.70 2.52 -4.71
N THR A 40 4.47 3.01 -4.61
CA THR A 40 4.16 4.34 -5.14
C THR A 40 4.31 5.40 -4.05
N LYS A 41 5.09 6.46 -4.32
CA LYS A 41 5.29 7.57 -3.37
C LYS A 41 3.95 8.17 -2.96
N LYS A 42 3.55 7.95 -1.71
CA LYS A 42 2.36 8.54 -1.08
C LYS A 42 2.73 9.88 -0.47
N ILE A 43 1.92 10.90 -0.70
CA ILE A 43 2.03 12.23 -0.12
C ILE A 43 0.84 12.46 0.79
N HIS A 44 1.09 13.16 1.90
CA HIS A 44 0.05 13.55 2.85
C HIS A 44 -0.58 14.86 2.37
N LEU A 45 -1.84 14.79 1.93
CA LEU A 45 -2.66 15.95 1.60
C LEU A 45 -3.51 16.30 2.81
N THR A 46 -3.41 17.53 3.30
CA THR A 46 -4.34 18.07 4.30
C THR A 46 -5.30 19.00 3.58
N THR A 47 -6.59 18.74 3.70
CA THR A 47 -7.62 19.64 3.17
C THR A 47 -8.63 19.97 4.26
N TYR A 48 -9.27 21.12 4.12
CA TYR A 48 -10.27 21.61 5.04
C TYR A 48 -11.62 21.68 4.33
N PHE A 49 -12.64 21.06 4.91
CA PHE A 49 -14.01 21.06 4.39
C PHE A 49 -14.97 21.71 5.39
N ASN A 50 -16.05 22.28 4.87
CA ASN A 50 -17.14 22.81 5.71
C ASN A 50 -17.96 21.66 6.35
N ASN A 51 -18.07 20.54 5.63
CA ASN A 51 -18.81 19.36 6.01
C ASN A 51 -18.18 18.12 5.34
N ALA A 52 -17.85 17.10 6.12
CA ALA A 52 -17.35 15.82 5.61
C ALA A 52 -18.23 14.64 6.06
N GLN A 53 -19.55 14.85 6.11
CA GLN A 53 -20.50 13.80 6.47
C GLN A 53 -20.33 12.57 5.57
N GLY A 54 -20.08 11.42 6.17
CA GLY A 54 -19.85 10.16 5.46
C GLY A 54 -18.39 9.83 5.15
N VAL A 55 -17.44 10.77 5.34
CA VAL A 55 -16.01 10.50 5.19
C VAL A 55 -15.45 9.94 6.50
N ARG A 56 -14.94 8.71 6.45
CA ARG A 56 -14.33 8.02 7.59
C ARG A 56 -12.82 7.85 7.36
N SER A 57 -12.06 7.72 8.43
CA SER A 57 -10.69 7.20 8.33
C SER A 57 -10.75 5.82 7.68
N GLY A 58 -9.89 5.56 6.69
CA GLY A 58 -9.95 4.35 5.88
C GLY A 58 -10.73 4.49 4.55
N ALA A 59 -11.43 5.60 4.32
CA ALA A 59 -12.19 5.78 3.08
C ALA A 59 -11.28 5.89 1.85
N ALA A 60 -11.67 5.24 0.74
CA ALA A 60 -10.95 5.33 -0.52
C ALA A 60 -11.12 6.72 -1.14
N VAL A 61 -10.02 7.33 -1.55
CA VAL A 61 -9.99 8.63 -2.23
C VAL A 61 -9.90 8.36 -3.73
N ARG A 62 -10.88 8.88 -4.47
CA ARG A 62 -10.97 8.72 -5.94
C ARG A 62 -10.79 10.06 -6.63
N LEU A 63 -10.02 10.06 -7.71
CA LEU A 63 -9.91 11.19 -8.64
C LEU A 63 -10.32 10.70 -10.01
N GLU A 64 -11.33 11.32 -10.62
CA GLU A 64 -11.84 10.94 -11.95
C GLU A 64 -12.18 9.44 -12.05
N GLY A 65 -12.70 8.85 -10.97
CA GLY A 65 -13.05 7.42 -10.92
C GLY A 65 -11.89 6.46 -10.64
N VAL A 66 -10.65 6.95 -10.51
CA VAL A 66 -9.48 6.13 -10.18
C VAL A 66 -9.17 6.22 -8.68
N ASP A 67 -8.97 5.08 -8.02
CA ASP A 67 -8.53 5.02 -6.62
C ASP A 67 -7.08 5.53 -6.50
N ILE A 68 -6.93 6.74 -5.93
CA ILE A 68 -5.64 7.44 -5.82
C ILE A 68 -5.02 7.37 -4.42
N GLY A 69 -5.80 6.94 -3.42
CA GLY A 69 -5.36 6.99 -2.04
C GLY A 69 -6.42 6.59 -1.02
N ASN A 70 -6.12 6.88 0.24
CA ASN A 70 -6.99 6.55 1.37
C ASN A 70 -6.93 7.65 2.43
N VAL A 71 -8.05 7.91 3.11
CA VAL A 71 -8.16 8.92 4.17
C VAL A 71 -7.41 8.41 5.41
N SER A 72 -6.38 9.12 5.85
CA SER A 72 -5.64 8.74 7.06
C SER A 72 -6.35 9.18 8.32
N ASN A 73 -6.83 10.43 8.38
CA ASN A 73 -7.45 10.96 9.59
C ASN A 73 -8.50 12.02 9.27
N VAL A 74 -9.56 12.06 10.08
CA VAL A 74 -10.61 13.06 10.02
C VAL A 74 -10.71 13.66 11.42
N SER A 75 -10.45 14.96 11.54
CA SER A 75 -10.47 15.67 12.82
C SER A 75 -11.29 16.94 12.70
N VAL A 76 -12.09 17.24 13.71
CA VAL A 76 -12.87 18.49 13.76
C VAL A 76 -12.07 19.51 14.55
N VAL A 77 -11.77 20.66 13.93
CA VAL A 77 -11.06 21.78 14.55
C VAL A 77 -12.09 22.85 14.96
N PRO A 78 -12.41 22.98 16.26
CA PRO A 78 -13.32 24.02 16.73
C PRO A 78 -12.67 25.40 16.56
N GLY A 79 -13.40 26.35 15.95
CA GLY A 79 -12.96 27.75 15.78
C GLY A 79 -12.35 28.11 14.41
N ALA A 80 -12.24 27.17 13.48
CA ALA A 80 -11.85 27.44 12.09
C ALA A 80 -13.09 27.70 11.20
N PRO A 81 -12.99 28.54 10.15
CA PRO A 81 -14.10 28.74 9.19
C PRO A 81 -14.47 27.45 8.44
N LEU A 82 -13.53 26.49 8.37
CA LEU A 82 -13.74 25.14 7.85
C LEU A 82 -13.47 24.15 8.99
N PRO A 83 -14.51 23.67 9.69
CA PRO A 83 -14.36 22.92 10.93
C PRO A 83 -13.82 21.50 10.72
N VAL A 84 -13.80 20.95 9.51
CA VAL A 84 -13.36 19.56 9.29
C VAL A 84 -12.03 19.51 8.57
N ARG A 85 -11.00 19.03 9.27
CA ARG A 85 -9.67 18.72 8.71
C ARG A 85 -9.63 17.26 8.28
N VAL A 86 -9.38 17.02 7.00
CA VAL A 86 -9.21 15.68 6.43
C VAL A 86 -7.78 15.52 5.96
N GLU A 87 -7.08 14.54 6.54
CA GLU A 87 -5.76 14.12 6.11
C GLU A 87 -5.92 12.89 5.21
N MET A 88 -5.33 12.96 4.02
CA MET A 88 -5.42 11.92 3.00
C MET A 88 -4.02 11.53 2.56
N LYS A 89 -3.79 10.24 2.37
CA LYS A 89 -2.56 9.75 1.74
C LYS A 89 -2.86 9.50 0.27
N VAL A 90 -2.37 10.38 -0.59
CA VAL A 90 -2.61 10.36 -2.04
C VAL A 90 -1.31 10.12 -2.79
N THR A 91 -1.38 9.36 -3.87
CA THR A 91 -0.22 9.05 -4.72
C THR A 91 0.24 10.26 -5.54
N THR A 92 1.54 10.59 -5.52
CA THR A 92 2.12 11.77 -6.22
C THR A 92 1.92 11.80 -7.74
N LYS A 93 1.71 10.62 -8.36
CA LYS A 93 1.53 10.46 -9.81
C LYS A 93 0.40 11.32 -10.40
N TYR A 94 -0.58 11.73 -9.57
CA TYR A 94 -1.76 12.48 -10.00
C TYR A 94 -1.75 13.97 -9.60
N LEU A 95 -0.67 14.47 -8.99
CA LEU A 95 -0.57 15.89 -8.60
C LEU A 95 -0.50 16.87 -9.79
N GLY A 96 -0.15 16.39 -10.99
CA GLY A 96 -0.14 17.23 -12.19
C GLY A 96 -1.53 17.64 -12.71
N GLY A 97 -2.62 17.03 -12.21
CA GLY A 97 -4.00 17.34 -12.59
C GLY A 97 -4.71 18.35 -11.69
N VAL A 98 -4.10 18.74 -10.57
CA VAL A 98 -4.64 19.75 -9.66
C VAL A 98 -4.01 21.08 -10.04
N LYS A 99 -4.67 21.83 -10.94
CA LYS A 99 -4.31 23.20 -11.30
C LYS A 99 -5.45 24.14 -10.97
#